data_AF-A0A523BYM3-F1
#
_entry.id   AF-A0A523BYM3-F1
#
_cell.length_a   1.000
_cell.length_b   1.000
_cell.length_c   1.000
_cell.angle_alpha   90.00
_cell.angle_beta   90.00
_cell.angle_gamma   90.00
#
_symmetry.space_group_name_H-M   'P 1'
#
loop_
_entity.id
_entity.type
_entity.pdbx_description
1 polymer ?
#
loop_
_entity_poly.entity_id
_entity_poly.type
_entity_poly.pdbx_seq_one_letter_code
_entity_poly.pdbx_strand_id
1 'polypeptide(L)' 'MNDASICPSSGGNLEDRSIQIDFRHQGRLIVVEGIPAQVCKDCGEQVVSASTSKDIDALLW' A
#
# COMPACT_ATOMS: atom_id res chain seq x y z
N MET A 1 19.41 -4.71 10.24
CA MET A 1 19.22 -3.25 10.30
C MET A 1 17.93 -2.99 9.56
N ASN A 2 16.90 -2.52 10.26
CA ASN A 2 15.54 -2.30 9.72
C ASN A 2 15.51 -0.91 9.09
N ASP A 3 15.77 -0.82 7.79
CA ASP A 3 15.50 0.40 7.00
C ASP A 3 14.05 0.41 6.47
N ALA A 4 13.10 -0.11 7.27
CA ALA A 4 11.67 -0.15 6.94
C ALA A 4 10.99 1.24 7.11
N SER A 5 11.74 2.33 6.93
CA SER A 5 11.23 3.69 7.12
C SER A 5 11.66 4.66 6.02
N ILE A 6 12.45 4.19 5.03
CA ILE A 6 12.92 5.03 3.92
C ILE A 6 12.10 4.74 2.67
N CYS A 7 11.53 5.78 2.08
CA CYS A 7 10.76 5.70 0.86
C CYS A 7 11.66 5.27 -0.31
N PRO A 8 11.28 4.23 -1.07
CA PRO A 8 12.07 3.76 -2.21
C PRO A 8 12.12 4.75 -3.38
N SER A 9 11.16 5.68 -3.45
CA SER A 9 11.02 6.64 -4.54
C SER A 9 11.81 7.94 -4.27
N SER A 10 11.65 8.52 -3.09
CA SER A 10 12.22 9.83 -2.74
C SER A 10 13.34 9.79 -1.69
N GLY A 11 13.54 8.65 -1.01
CA GLY A 11 14.38 8.58 0.19
C GLY A 11 13.78 9.26 1.43
N GLY A 12 12.55 9.78 1.33
CA GLY A 12 11.83 10.42 2.44
C GLY A 12 11.35 9.44 3.52
N ASN A 13 10.79 9.96 4.61
CA ASN A 13 10.32 9.10 5.71
C ASN A 13 8.93 8.51 5.43
N LEU A 14 8.79 7.22 5.67
CA LEU A 14 7.53 6.49 5.65
C LEU A 14 6.84 6.54 7.03
N GLU A 15 5.51 6.58 7.04
CA GLU A 15 4.70 6.41 8.25
C GLU A 15 3.57 5.41 8.05
N ASP A 16 3.26 4.64 9.09
CA ASP A 16 2.14 3.70 9.06
C ASP A 16 0.81 4.45 8.95
N ARG A 17 -0.01 4.07 7.97
CA ARG A 17 -1.36 4.57 7.75
C ARG A 17 -2.30 3.44 7.35
N SER A 18 -3.58 3.65 7.62
CA SER A 18 -4.65 2.89 6.97
C SER A 18 -5.09 3.65 5.73
N ILE A 19 -5.02 2.99 4.57
CA ILE A 19 -5.28 3.60 3.26
C ILE A 19 -6.46 2.92 2.56
N GLN A 20 -6.92 3.56 1.49
CA GLN A 20 -7.81 2.98 0.49
C GLN A 20 -7.01 2.79 -0.80
N ILE A 21 -7.15 1.62 -1.43
CA ILE A 21 -6.73 1.42 -2.82
C ILE A 21 -7.96 1.20 -3.69
N ASP A 22 -7.90 1.72 -4.92
CA ASP A 22 -8.86 1.38 -5.95
C ASP A 22 -8.13 0.89 -7.19
N PHE A 23 -8.67 -0.16 -7.81
CA PHE A 23 -8.13 -0.71 -9.04
C PHE A 23 -9.22 -1.38 -9.86
N ARG A 24 -8.95 -1.52 -11.17
CA ARG A 24 -9.84 -2.22 -12.08
C ARG A 24 -9.42 -3.67 -12.22
N HIS A 25 -10.36 -4.59 -12.02
CA HIS A 25 -10.17 -6.02 -12.25
C HIS A 25 -11.36 -6.58 -13.01
N GLN A 26 -11.12 -7.29 -14.12
CA GLN A 26 -12.18 -7.90 -14.96
C GLN A 26 -13.32 -6.93 -15.34
N GLY A 27 -12.98 -5.68 -15.67
CA GLY A 27 -13.96 -4.64 -16.04
C GLY A 27 -14.75 -4.04 -14.88
N ARG A 28 -14.48 -4.44 -13.63
CA ARG A 28 -15.10 -3.91 -12.42
C ARG A 28 -14.13 -2.98 -11.70
N LEU A 29 -14.64 -1.89 -11.13
CA LEU A 29 -13.89 -1.07 -10.17
C LEU A 29 -14.01 -1.74 -8.80
N ILE A 30 -12.86 -2.02 -8.19
CA ILE A 30 -12.76 -2.59 -6.85
C ILE A 30 -12.16 -1.52 -5.96
N VAL A 31 -12.79 -1.27 -4.83
CA VAL A 31 -12.29 -0.37 -3.78
C VAL A 31 -12.09 -1.21 -2.53
N VAL A 32 -10.88 -1.19 -1.99
CA VAL A 32 -10.52 -1.89 -0.76
C VAL A 32 -10.06 -0.83 0.26
N GLU A 33 -10.80 -0.75 1.35
CA GLU A 33 -10.56 0.20 2.44
C GLU A 33 -9.85 -0.47 3.62
N GLY A 34 -9.25 0.33 4.49
CA GLY A 34 -8.69 -0.16 5.74
C GLY A 34 -7.33 -0.85 5.58
N ILE A 35 -6.65 -0.70 4.45
CA ILE A 35 -5.41 -1.43 4.15
C ILE A 35 -4.27 -0.88 4.99
N PRO A 36 -3.56 -1.71 5.78
CA PRO A 36 -2.35 -1.28 6.47
C PRO A 36 -1.22 -1.07 5.46
N ALA A 37 -0.66 0.14 5.43
CA ALA A 37 0.43 0.51 4.55
C ALA A 37 1.37 1.52 5.21
N GLN A 38 2.54 1.70 4.60
CA GLN A 38 3.46 2.78 4.91
C GLN A 38 3.37 3.86 3.84
N VAL A 39 3.12 5.11 4.22
CA VAL A 39 2.97 6.23 3.28
C VAL A 39 4.10 7.23 3.48
N CYS A 40 4.76 7.62 2.39
CA CYS A 40 5.80 8.64 2.45
C CYS A 40 5.19 10.01 2.73
N LYS A 41 5.73 10.73 3.72
CA LYS A 41 5.30 12.09 4.05
C LYS A 41 5.58 13.12 2.96
N ASP A 42 6.59 12.86 2.14
CA ASP A 42 7.12 13.85 1.19
C ASP A 42 6.51 13.69 -0.21
N CYS A 43 6.37 12.45 -0.71
CA CYS A 43 5.87 12.18 -2.07
C CYS A 43 4.55 11.40 -2.12
N GLY A 44 4.08 10.85 -0.99
CA GLY A 44 2.83 10.08 -0.93
C GLY A 44 2.93 8.63 -1.43
N GLU A 45 4.14 8.11 -1.70
CA GLU A 45 4.36 6.70 -2.06
C GLU A 45 3.75 5.77 -1.02
N GLN A 46 3.01 4.74 -1.46
CA GLN A 46 2.30 3.82 -0.60
C GLN A 46 2.93 2.43 -0.70
N VAL A 47 3.52 1.96 0.39
CA VAL A 47 4.20 0.67 0.47
C VAL A 47 3.35 -0.28 1.30
N VAL A 48 2.83 -1.32 0.65
CA VAL A 48 2.11 -2.42 1.31
C VAL A 48 3.03 -3.61 1.53
N SER A 49 2.82 -4.34 2.62
CA SER A 49 3.58 -5.56 2.90
C SER A 49 3.23 -6.69 1.92
N ALA A 50 4.15 -7.63 1.72
CA ALA A 50 3.90 -8.80 0.87
C ALA A 50 2.72 -9.66 1.38
N SER A 51 2.47 -9.73 2.70
CA SER A 51 1.30 -10.41 3.26
C SER A 51 0.01 -9.65 2.93
N THR A 52 -0.01 -8.34 3.12
CA THR A 52 -1.16 -7.49 2.79
C THR A 52 -1.52 -7.58 1.30
N SER A 53 -0.51 -7.62 0.42
CA SER A 53 -0.74 -7.82 -1.03
C SER A 53 -1.41 -9.16 -1.33
N LYS A 54 -0.99 -10.25 -0.67
CA LYS A 54 -1.62 -11.56 -0.84
C LYS A 54 -3.07 -11.58 -0.35
N ASP A 55 -3.35 -10.88 0.75
CA ASP A 55 -4.71 -10.77 1.28
C ASP A 55 -5.62 -10.01 0.31
N ILE A 56 -5.12 -8.94 -0.32
CA ILE A 56 -5.84 -8.21 -1.38
C ILE A 56 -6.08 -9.12 -2.59
N ASP A 57 -5.06 -9.86 -3.05
CA ASP A 57 -5.19 -10.78 -4.18
C ASP A 57 -6.23 -11.87 -3.91
N ALA A 58 -6.35 -12.35 -2.66
CA ALA A 58 -7.33 -13.35 -2.26
C ALA A 58 -8.79 -12.85 -2.37
N LEU A 59 -9.04 -11.54 -2.40
CA LEU A 59 -10.37 -10.95 -2.62
C LEU A 59 -10.82 -11.00 -4.09
N LEU A 60 -9.91 -11.34 -5.01
CA LEU A 60 -10.14 -11.28 -6.46
C LEU A 60 -10.52 -12.62 -7.09
N TRP A 61 -10.56 -13.69 -6.30
CA TRP A 61 -10.93 -15.06 -6.70
C TRP A 61 -12.33 -15.42 -6.23
#